data_AF-A0AAE1LF10-F1
#
_entry.id   AF-A0AAE1LF10-F1
#
_cell.length_a   1.000
_cell.length_b   1.000
_cell.length_c   1.000
_cell.angle_alpha   90.00
_cell.angle_beta   90.00
_cell.angle_gamma   90.00
#
_symmetry.space_group_name_H-M   'P 1'
#
loop_
_entity.id
_entity.type
_entity.pdbx_description
1 polymer ?
#
loop_
_entity_poly.entity_id
_entity_poly.type
_entity_poly.pdbx_seq_one_letter_code
_entity_poly.pdbx_strand_id
1 'polypeptide(L)'
;MGGMDYPDLIDWKRVKVTFPPVPRRFTNNDLEQAVENPDFVEENLPPFPCHTQAVERTVQLVSKASKNVSGQDGRDGFIRNTIQSRQSMPKFRTKSEYNCVN
;
A
#
# COMPACT_ATOMS: atom_id res chain seq x y z
N MET A 1 -11.90 7.03 32.72
CA MET A 1 -12.24 6.21 31.55
C MET A 1 -10.94 5.89 30.83
N GLY A 2 -10.37 4.71 31.06
CA GLY A 2 -9.21 4.25 30.29
C GLY A 2 -9.68 3.83 28.91
N GLY A 3 -9.27 4.54 27.86
CA GLY A 3 -9.50 4.09 26.48
C GLY A 3 -8.72 2.80 26.23
N MET A 4 -9.26 1.92 25.39
CA MET A 4 -8.50 0.78 24.88
C MET A 4 -7.25 1.29 24.17
N ASP A 5 -6.11 0.69 24.47
CA ASP A 5 -4.89 0.95 23.72
C ASP A 5 -5.03 0.38 22.30
N TYR A 6 -4.29 0.92 21.35
CA TYR A 6 -4.35 0.50 19.94
C TYR A 6 -4.25 -1.03 19.73
N PRO A 7 -3.41 -1.79 20.46
CA PRO A 7 -3.33 -3.24 20.33
C PRO A 7 -4.62 -3.97 20.74
N ASP A 8 -5.42 -3.40 21.64
CA ASP A 8 -6.65 -3.99 22.17
C ASP A 8 -7.84 -3.83 21.23
N LEU A 9 -7.72 -2.95 20.22
CA LEU A 9 -8.74 -2.73 19.19
C LEU A 9 -8.84 -3.89 18.18
N ILE A 10 -7.83 -4.78 18.13
CA ILE A 10 -7.75 -5.89 17.19
C ILE A 10 -8.08 -7.19 17.93
N ASP A 11 -9.08 -7.93 17.45
CA ASP A 11 -9.33 -9.29 17.93
C ASP A 11 -8.31 -10.26 17.33
N TRP A 12 -7.16 -10.37 17.99
CA TRP A 12 -6.06 -11.24 17.61
C TRP A 12 -6.44 -12.74 17.58
N LYS A 13 -7.52 -13.15 18.26
CA LYS A 13 -8.01 -14.54 18.21
C LYS A 13 -8.80 -14.82 16.93
N ARG A 14 -9.42 -13.80 16.34
CA ARG A 14 -10.14 -13.89 15.07
C ARG A 14 -9.25 -13.72 13.85
N VAL A 15 -8.06 -13.14 13.99
CA VAL A 15 -7.13 -12.86 12.89
C VAL A 15 -6.00 -13.88 12.89
N LYS A 16 -5.85 -14.63 11.79
CA LYS A 16 -4.67 -15.46 11.57
C LYS A 16 -3.46 -14.56 11.28
N VAL A 17 -2.58 -14.39 12.26
CA VAL A 17 -1.31 -13.68 12.06
C VAL A 17 -0.41 -14.54 11.18
N THR A 18 -0.07 -14.02 10.00
CA THR A 18 0.88 -14.66 9.08
C THR A 18 2.07 -13.76 8.87
N PHE A 19 3.23 -14.37 8.67
CA PHE A 19 4.44 -13.63 8.34
C PHE A 19 4.26 -12.85 7.03
N PRO A 20 4.73 -11.60 6.94
CA PRO A 20 4.63 -10.82 5.72
C PRO A 20 5.40 -11.53 4.57
N PRO A 21 4.96 -11.39 3.31
CA PRO A 21 5.51 -12.16 2.20
C PRO A 21 7.02 -12.01 2.01
N VAL A 22 7.56 -10.81 2.22
CA VAL A 22 8.97 -10.50 2.01
C VAL A 22 9.86 -11.24 3.01
N PRO A 23 9.65 -11.09 4.33
CA PRO A 23 10.55 -11.75 5.25
C PRO A 23 10.30 -13.27 5.35
N ARG A 24 9.18 -13.80 4.82
CA ARG A 24 8.76 -15.23 4.95
C ARG A 24 9.79 -16.24 4.47
N ARG A 25 10.70 -15.81 3.60
CA ARG A 25 11.76 -16.63 3.02
C ARG A 25 13.04 -16.68 3.85
N PHE A 26 13.13 -15.91 4.93
CA PHE A 26 14.30 -15.83 5.80
C PHE A 26 14.07 -16.61 7.09
N THR A 27 15.14 -17.25 7.57
CA THR A 27 15.18 -17.83 8.91
C THR A 27 15.38 -16.75 9.97
N ASN A 28 15.16 -17.07 11.24
CA ASN A 28 15.44 -16.12 12.32
C ASN A 28 16.91 -15.66 12.33
N ASN A 29 17.84 -16.58 12.04
CA ASN A 29 19.28 -16.27 11.95
C ASN A 29 19.59 -15.32 10.79
N ASP A 30 18.90 -15.45 9.65
CA ASP A 30 19.03 -14.52 8.52
C ASP A 30 18.49 -13.13 8.89
N LEU A 31 17.40 -13.07 9.67
CA LEU A 31 16.84 -11.81 10.14
C LEU A 31 17.75 -11.14 11.18
N GLU A 32 18.37 -11.91 12.06
CA GLU A 32 19.39 -11.42 13.00
C GLU A 32 20.58 -10.84 12.24
N GLN A 33 21.09 -11.55 11.23
CA GLN A 33 22.15 -11.03 10.35
C GLN A 33 21.72 -9.78 9.58
N ALA A 34 20.47 -9.70 9.12
CA ALA A 34 19.96 -8.52 8.42
C ALA A 34 19.90 -7.27 9.31
N VAL A 35 19.75 -7.44 10.64
CA VAL A 35 19.77 -6.33 11.61
C VAL A 35 21.20 -5.83 11.84
N GLU A 36 22.17 -6.75 11.86
CA GLU A 36 23.58 -6.44 12.14
C GLU A 36 24.37 -6.02 10.90
N ASN A 37 23.99 -6.50 9.71
CA ASN A 37 24.70 -6.30 8.45
C ASN A 37 23.78 -5.69 7.37
N PRO A 38 23.92 -4.40 7.05
CA PRO A 38 23.17 -3.74 5.97
C PRO A 38 23.38 -4.39 4.59
N ASP A 39 24.58 -4.91 4.31
CA ASP A 39 24.91 -5.52 3.01
C ASP A 39 24.12 -6.81 2.80
N PHE A 40 23.81 -7.54 3.88
CA PHE A 40 22.94 -8.72 3.81
C PHE A 40 21.57 -8.36 3.23
N VAL A 41 21.04 -7.19 3.58
CA VAL A 41 19.74 -6.70 3.09
C VAL A 41 19.83 -6.37 1.61
N GLU A 42 20.88 -5.67 1.16
CA GLU A 42 21.05 -5.29 -0.24
C GLU A 42 21.27 -6.51 -1.16
N GLU A 43 22.00 -7.52 -0.70
CA GLU A 43 22.27 -8.73 -1.47
C GLU A 43 21.06 -9.69 -1.53
N ASN A 44 20.28 -9.76 -0.44
CA ASN A 44 19.23 -10.77 -0.30
C ASN A 44 17.81 -10.24 -0.50
N LEU A 45 17.58 -8.91 -0.52
CA LEU A 45 16.31 -8.31 -0.91
C LEU A 45 16.36 -7.77 -2.33
N PRO A 46 15.33 -8.01 -3.16
CA PRO A 46 15.23 -7.28 -4.42
C PRO A 46 15.12 -5.78 -4.11
N PRO A 47 15.64 -4.91 -4.98
CA PRO A 47 15.46 -3.47 -4.82
C PRO A 47 13.98 -3.16 -4.92
N PHE A 48 13.34 -2.89 -3.78
CA PHE A 48 11.95 -2.46 -3.74
C PHE A 48 11.91 -0.97 -4.08
N PRO A 49 11.27 -0.58 -5.20
CA PRO A 49 11.26 0.81 -5.62
C PRO A 49 10.18 1.57 -4.84
N CYS A 50 10.45 1.81 -3.55
CA CYS A 50 9.53 2.39 -2.58
C CYS A 50 9.15 3.84 -2.88
N HIS A 51 10.03 4.58 -3.56
CA HIS A 51 9.85 6.00 -3.89
C HIS A 51 9.45 6.23 -5.35
N THR A 52 8.76 5.28 -5.95
CA THR A 52 8.19 5.51 -7.29
C THR A 52 6.95 6.38 -7.20
N GLN A 53 6.74 7.19 -8.24
CA GLN A 53 5.52 7.98 -8.38
C GLN A 53 4.25 7.10 -8.33
N ALA A 54 4.34 5.84 -8.77
CA ALA A 54 3.23 4.88 -8.69
C ALA A 54 2.88 4.55 -7.23
N VAL A 55 3.89 4.30 -6.37
CA VAL A 55 3.69 4.05 -4.94
C VAL A 55 3.09 5.28 -4.27
N GLU A 56 3.65 6.47 -4.50
CA GLU A 56 3.14 7.73 -3.92
C GLU A 56 1.67 7.98 -4.30
N ARG A 57 1.32 7.82 -5.58
CA ARG A 57 -0.07 7.96 -6.06
C ARG A 57 -1.01 6.93 -5.44
N THR A 58 -0.53 5.72 -5.18
CA THR A 58 -1.31 4.65 -4.56
C THR A 58 -1.59 4.99 -3.10
N VAL A 59 -0.56 5.37 -2.34
CA VAL A 59 -0.71 5.82 -0.93
C VAL A 59 -1.68 6.98 -0.85
N GLN A 60 -1.55 7.97 -1.73
CA GLN A 60 -2.47 9.11 -1.77
C GLN A 60 -3.92 8.69 -2.07
N LEU A 61 -4.13 7.72 -2.97
CA LEU A 61 -5.46 7.21 -3.30
C LEU A 61 -6.10 6.48 -2.10
N VAL A 62 -5.34 5.60 -1.44
CA VAL A 62 -5.81 4.86 -0.26
C VAL A 62 -6.15 5.84 0.87
N SER A 63 -5.31 6.85 1.12
CA SER A 63 -5.59 7.89 2.11
C SER A 63 -6.85 8.69 1.79
N LYS A 64 -7.08 9.03 0.51
CA LYS A 64 -8.32 9.68 0.07
C LYS A 64 -9.53 8.77 0.29
N ALA A 65 -9.43 7.47 0.00
CA ALA A 65 -10.51 6.53 0.25
C ALA A 65 -10.84 6.48 1.75
N SER A 66 -9.83 6.30 2.61
CA SER A 66 -10.01 6.28 4.06
C SER A 66 -10.61 7.57 4.64
N LYS A 67 -10.31 8.73 4.03
CA LYS A 67 -10.90 10.02 4.44
C LYS A 67 -12.37 10.17 4.03
N ASN A 68 -12.75 9.66 2.87
CA ASN A 68 -14.08 9.92 2.29
C ASN A 68 -15.12 8.84 2.57
N VAL A 69 -14.69 7.59 2.81
CA VAL A 69 -15.60 6.46 2.99
C VAL A 69 -15.17 5.56 4.14
N SER A 70 -16.16 5.07 4.89
CA SER A 70 -15.98 4.13 5.99
C SER A 70 -16.26 2.69 5.55
N GLY A 71 -15.73 1.73 6.30
CA GLY A 71 -15.87 0.31 5.98
C GLY A 71 -14.92 -0.17 4.88
N GLN A 72 -14.62 -1.47 4.91
CA GLN A 72 -13.71 -2.09 3.94
C GLN A 72 -14.26 -2.01 2.51
N ASP A 73 -15.51 -2.44 2.31
CA ASP A 73 -16.14 -2.48 0.98
C ASP A 73 -16.28 -1.09 0.36
N GLY A 74 -16.62 -0.08 1.18
CA GLY A 74 -16.72 1.31 0.73
C GLY A 74 -15.38 1.85 0.23
N ARG A 75 -14.30 1.66 1.01
CA ARG A 75 -12.94 2.06 0.61
C ARG A 75 -12.48 1.35 -0.65
N ASP A 76 -12.71 0.04 -0.73
CA ASP A 76 -12.33 -0.75 -1.88
C ASP A 76 -13.09 -0.31 -3.15
N GLY A 77 -14.41 -0.14 -3.05
CA GLY A 77 -15.23 0.41 -4.14
C GLY A 77 -14.76 1.78 -4.62
N PHE A 78 -14.42 2.68 -3.70
CA PHE A 78 -13.87 4.00 -4.04
C PHE A 78 -12.55 3.90 -4.82
N ILE A 79 -11.65 3.03 -4.37
CA ILE A 79 -10.34 2.81 -5.02
C ILE A 79 -10.55 2.23 -6.42
N ARG A 80 -11.34 1.16 -6.56
CA ARG A 80 -11.63 0.51 -7.86
C ARG A 80 -12.27 1.48 -8.85
N ASN A 81 -13.30 2.22 -8.42
CA ASN A 81 -13.97 3.20 -9.29
C ASN A 81 -13.01 4.32 -9.72
N THR A 82 -12.15 4.80 -8.81
CA THR A 82 -11.17 5.83 -9.15
C THR A 82 -10.13 5.32 -10.15
N ILE A 83 -9.66 4.08 -10.00
CA ILE A 83 -8.73 3.45 -10.94
C ILE A 83 -9.39 3.29 -12.31
N GLN A 84 -10.61 2.76 -12.35
CA GLN A 84 -11.36 2.57 -13.59
C GLN A 84 -11.63 3.89 -14.31
N SER A 85 -12.04 4.93 -13.57
CA SER A 85 -12.22 6.29 -14.12
C SER A 85 -10.93 6.84 -14.73
N ARG A 86 -9.77 6.64 -14.07
CA ARG A 86 -8.46 7.04 -14.61
C ARG A 86 -8.07 6.24 -15.86
N GLN A 87 -8.44 4.97 -15.93
CA GLN A 87 -8.19 4.11 -17.10
C GLN A 87 -9.07 4.48 -18.29
N SER A 88 -10.31 4.93 -18.05
CA SER A 88 -11.22 5.40 -19.10
C SER A 88 -10.84 6.78 -19.65
N MET A 89 -10.03 7.57 -18.93
CA MET A 89 -9.56 8.85 -19.43
C MET A 89 -8.63 8.65 -20.65
N PRO A 90 -8.84 9.39 -21.75
CA PRO A 90 -7.95 9.32 -22.89
C PRO A 90 -6.53 9.73 -22.50
N LYS A 91 -5.53 9.08 -23.10
CA LYS A 91 -4.12 9.44 -22.89
C LYS A 91 -3.76 10.54 -23.88
N PHE A 92 -3.33 11.68 -23.37
CA PHE A 92 -2.87 12.82 -24.14
C PHE A 92 -1.35 12.93 -24.01
N ARG A 93 -0.64 13.13 -25.12
CA ARG A 93 0.80 13.40 -25.12
C ARG A 93 1.08 14.87 -24.84
N THR A 94 0.20 15.75 -25.31
CA THR A 94 0.31 17.20 -25.15
C THR A 94 -1.00 17.79 -24.62
N LYS A 95 -0.93 18.95 -23.98
CA LYS A 95 -2.12 19.63 -23.43
C LYS A 95 -3.11 20.05 -24.54
N SER A 96 -2.62 20.33 -25.75
CA SER A 96 -3.44 20.71 -26.91
C SER A 96 -4.31 19.57 -27.44
N GLU A 97 -4.00 18.31 -27.13
CA GLU A 97 -4.83 17.16 -27.51
C GLU A 97 -6.06 17.01 -26.61
N TYR A 98 -6.13 17.74 -25.49
CA TYR A 98 -7.29 17.77 -24.61
C TYR A 98 -8.41 18.59 -25.24
N ASN A 99 -9.22 17.93 -26.07
CA ASN A 99 -10.44 18.52 -26.61
C ASN A 99 -11.54 18.43 -25.57
N CYS A 100 -11.81 19.54 -24.87
CA CYS A 100 -13.09 19.69 -24.16
C CYS A 100 -14.19 19.65 -25.23
N VAL A 101 -15.01 18.60 -25.24
CA VAL A 101 -16.23 18.62 -26.03
C VAL A 101 -17.11 19.71 -25.42
N ASN A 102 -17.36 20.79 -26.18
CA ASN A 102 -18.27 21.88 -25.80
C ASN A 102 -19.72 21.38 -25.77
#